data_AF-A0JU04-F1
#
_entry.id   AF-A0JU04-F1
#
_cell.length_a   1.000
_cell.length_b   1.000
_cell.length_c   1.000
_cell.angle_alpha   90.00
_cell.angle_beta   90.00
_cell.angle_gamma   90.00
#
_symmetry.space_group_name_H-M   'P 1'
#
loop_
_entity.id
_entity.type
_entity.pdbx_description
1 polymer ?
#
loop_
_entity_poly.entity_id
_entity_poly.type
_entity_poly.pdbx_seq_one_letter_code
_entity_poly.pdbx_strand_id
1 'polypeptide(L)'
;MTATIQSPRSGKDGGKPGAGLIAPKYRRSGASKGNFEMAAWLFMRLSGVVLVVLIFGHLFVNLMVGEGIHAIDFGFVAGKWADPFWQFWDLAMLWLAMLHGTNGVRTIINDYAEKDSTRFWLKIVLYAATAVIIILGTLVIFTFNPCPLDVNGVPLPGGFCPAA
;
A
#
# COMPACT_ATOMS: atom_id res chain seq x y z
N MET A 1 54.29 27.84 -28.69
CA MET A 1 53.94 26.45 -29.05
C MET A 1 52.54 26.19 -28.54
N THR A 2 51.54 26.25 -29.41
CA THR A 2 50.13 26.07 -29.04
C THR A 2 49.60 24.95 -29.93
N ALA A 3 49.36 23.77 -29.35
CA ALA A 3 48.82 22.63 -30.06
C ALA A 3 47.29 22.77 -30.15
N THR A 4 46.78 23.00 -31.34
CA THR A 4 45.34 22.98 -31.62
C THR A 4 44.88 21.52 -31.63
N ILE A 5 44.00 21.14 -30.69
CA ILE A 5 43.39 19.81 -30.67
C ILE A 5 42.34 19.72 -31.80
N GLN A 6 42.61 18.89 -32.80
CA GLN A 6 41.67 18.56 -33.87
C GLN A 6 40.68 17.50 -33.36
N SER A 7 39.37 17.81 -33.41
CA SER A 7 38.30 16.85 -33.10
C SER A 7 38.25 15.73 -34.15
N PRO A 8 38.02 14.44 -33.79
CA PRO A 8 38.13 13.30 -34.71
C PRO A 8 37.04 13.21 -35.78
N ARG A 9 36.12 14.20 -35.86
CA ARG A 9 34.91 14.10 -36.68
C ARG A 9 34.94 14.97 -37.93
N SER A 10 36.08 14.99 -38.62
CA SER A 10 36.16 15.48 -40.01
C SER A 10 36.18 14.28 -40.96
N GLY A 11 35.02 13.62 -41.08
CA GLY A 11 34.76 12.68 -42.16
C GLY A 11 34.35 13.47 -43.41
N LYS A 12 35.20 13.40 -44.44
CA LYS A 12 34.97 13.92 -45.79
C LYS A 12 33.99 13.00 -46.53
N ASP A 13 32.70 13.21 -46.32
CA ASP A 13 31.70 12.37 -46.95
C ASP A 13 30.63 13.28 -47.55
N GLY A 14 30.78 13.59 -48.84
CA GLY A 14 29.86 14.40 -49.64
C GLY A 14 28.52 13.73 -49.91
N GLY A 15 27.79 13.38 -48.85
CA GLY A 15 26.46 12.79 -48.89
C GLY A 15 25.38 13.80 -48.48
N LYS A 16 24.47 14.08 -49.41
CA LYS A 16 23.19 14.82 -49.30
C LYS A 16 22.75 15.19 -47.87
N PRO A 17 22.52 16.47 -47.54
CA PRO A 17 21.94 16.86 -46.26
C PRO A 17 20.44 16.51 -46.31
N GLY A 18 19.98 15.55 -45.52
CA GLY A 18 18.53 15.28 -45.48
C GLY A 18 18.04 13.99 -44.86
N ALA A 19 18.90 13.14 -44.31
CA ALA A 19 18.44 11.99 -43.54
C ALA A 19 19.39 11.75 -42.37
N GLY A 20 19.33 12.64 -41.38
CA GLY A 20 19.86 12.35 -40.07
C GLY A 20 19.12 11.14 -39.51
N LEU A 21 19.72 9.96 -39.66
CA LEU A 21 19.32 8.75 -38.95
C LEU A 21 19.39 9.07 -37.45
N ILE A 22 18.27 9.50 -36.88
CA ILE A 22 18.03 9.36 -35.45
C ILE A 22 18.16 7.86 -35.23
N ALA A 23 19.24 7.43 -34.57
CA ALA A 23 19.40 6.03 -34.22
C ALA A 23 18.12 5.56 -33.51
N PRO A 24 17.50 4.44 -33.91
CA PRO A 24 16.23 3.97 -33.34
C PRO A 24 16.32 3.75 -31.81
N LYS A 25 17.54 3.76 -31.27
CA LYS A 25 17.89 3.68 -29.84
C LYS A 25 17.31 4.77 -28.92
N TYR A 26 16.71 5.83 -29.45
CA TYR A 26 16.06 6.87 -28.63
C TYR A 26 14.66 7.27 -29.10
N ARG A 27 13.96 6.42 -29.86
CA ARG A 27 12.49 6.48 -29.86
C ARG A 27 12.01 5.87 -28.54
N ARG A 28 12.08 6.64 -27.45
CA ARG A 28 11.10 6.46 -26.38
C ARG A 28 9.75 6.73 -27.06
N SER A 29 9.06 5.68 -27.49
CA SER A 29 7.64 5.82 -27.75
C SER A 29 7.09 6.38 -26.46
N GLY A 30 6.63 7.64 -26.51
CA GLY A 30 5.96 8.27 -25.40
C GLY A 30 4.69 7.48 -25.16
N ALA A 31 4.79 6.38 -24.44
CA ALA A 31 3.66 5.66 -23.90
C ALA A 31 3.15 6.51 -22.73
N SER A 32 2.65 7.71 -23.05
CA SER A 32 1.73 8.43 -22.19
C SER A 32 0.45 7.60 -22.14
N LYS A 33 0.44 6.60 -21.27
CA LYS A 33 -0.77 5.88 -20.88
C LYS A 33 -1.14 6.31 -19.47
N GLY A 34 -1.71 7.52 -19.40
CA GLY A 34 -2.40 8.07 -18.23
C GLY A 34 -1.51 8.55 -17.07
N ASN A 35 -2.07 9.43 -16.24
CA ASN A 35 -1.44 9.93 -15.01
C ASN A 35 -1.37 8.85 -13.90
N PHE A 36 -1.44 7.57 -14.25
CA PHE A 36 -1.52 6.47 -13.27
C PHE A 36 -0.23 6.33 -12.46
N GLU A 37 0.93 6.42 -13.09
CA GLU A 37 2.21 6.36 -12.38
C GLU A 37 2.38 7.55 -11.43
N MET A 38 1.94 8.74 -11.85
CA MET A 38 1.94 9.94 -11.01
C MET A 38 0.96 9.80 -9.83
N ALA A 39 -0.26 9.30 -10.08
CA ALA A 39 -1.25 9.06 -9.04
C ALA A 39 -0.80 8.00 -8.04
N ALA A 40 -0.22 6.88 -8.51
CA ALA A 40 0.34 5.84 -7.67
C ALA A 40 1.53 6.36 -6.85
N TRP A 41 2.40 7.16 -7.47
CA TRP A 41 3.50 7.81 -6.77
C TRP A 41 2.98 8.72 -5.65
N LEU A 42 2.02 9.60 -5.96
CA LEU A 42 1.44 10.54 -5.00
C LEU A 42 0.72 9.80 -3.87
N PHE A 43 -0.05 8.76 -4.21
CA PHE A 43 -0.71 7.88 -3.25
C PHE A 43 0.29 7.30 -2.25
N MET A 44 1.42 6.76 -2.69
CA MET A 44 2.43 6.18 -1.79
C MET A 44 2.99 7.21 -0.79
N ARG A 45 3.12 8.48 -1.18
CA ARG A 45 3.65 9.54 -0.29
C ARG A 45 2.60 9.95 0.73
N LEU A 46 1.40 10.29 0.26
CA LEU A 46 0.32 10.76 1.12
C LEU A 46 -0.14 9.67 2.08
N SER A 47 -0.35 8.44 1.58
CA SER A 47 -0.71 7.30 2.43
C SER A 47 0.38 6.97 3.44
N GLY A 48 1.66 7.08 3.08
CA GLY A 48 2.76 6.85 4.02
C GLY A 48 2.72 7.80 5.21
N VAL A 49 2.52 9.10 4.99
CA VAL A 49 2.41 10.09 6.07
C VAL A 49 1.20 9.82 6.97
N VAL A 50 0.04 9.52 6.37
CA VAL A 50 -1.18 9.19 7.13
C VAL A 50 -0.99 7.89 7.93
N LEU A 51 -0.35 6.87 7.33
CA LEU A 51 -0.09 5.58 7.97
C LEU A 51 0.84 5.69 9.16
N VAL A 52 1.80 6.61 9.17
CA VAL A 52 2.63 6.87 10.36
C VAL A 52 1.72 7.19 11.54
N VAL A 53 0.79 8.14 11.40
CA VAL A 53 -0.12 8.52 12.50
C VAL A 53 -1.02 7.36 12.89
N LEU A 54 -1.64 6.68 11.91
CA LEU A 54 -2.57 5.58 12.16
C LEU A 54 -1.90 4.41 12.88
N ILE A 55 -0.76 3.95 12.38
CA ILE A 55 -0.03 2.79 12.92
C ILE A 55 0.54 3.12 14.30
N PHE A 56 1.19 4.27 14.48
CA PHE A 56 1.73 4.63 15.79
C PHE A 56 0.64 4.80 16.84
N GLY A 57 -0.50 5.44 16.51
CA GLY A 57 -1.63 5.53 17.43
C GLY A 57 -2.17 4.15 17.82
N HIS A 58 -2.29 3.24 16.85
CA HIS A 58 -2.74 1.87 17.10
C HIS A 58 -1.77 1.06 17.95
N LEU A 59 -0.48 1.10 17.63
CA LEU A 59 0.55 0.41 18.43
C LEU A 59 0.64 1.00 19.84
N PHE A 60 0.54 2.32 19.97
CA PHE A 60 0.63 2.99 21.28
C PHE A 60 -0.53 2.59 22.20
N VAL A 61 -1.77 2.65 21.73
CA VAL A 61 -2.95 2.31 22.54
C VAL A 61 -2.97 0.82 22.90
N ASN A 62 -2.51 -0.05 22.00
CA ASN A 62 -2.52 -1.50 22.24
C ASN A 62 -1.33 -1.99 23.10
N LEU A 63 -0.17 -1.31 23.04
CA LEU A 63 1.06 -1.81 23.68
C LEU A 63 1.53 -0.98 24.88
N MET A 64 1.24 0.32 24.93
CA MET A 64 1.82 1.24 25.91
C MET A 64 0.82 1.75 26.96
N VAL A 65 -0.48 1.56 26.73
CA VAL A 65 -1.54 2.01 27.64
C VAL A 65 -2.07 0.83 28.46
N GLY A 66 -2.47 1.07 29.71
CA GLY A 66 -3.00 0.03 30.60
C GLY A 66 -1.95 -1.04 30.92
N GLU A 67 -2.32 -2.31 30.82
CA GLU A 67 -1.43 -3.47 31.02
C GLU A 67 -0.69 -3.88 29.72
N GLY A 68 -0.75 -3.05 28.67
CA GLY A 68 -0.14 -3.32 27.37
C GLY A 68 -0.67 -4.60 26.71
N ILE A 69 0.22 -5.40 26.12
CA ILE A 69 -0.14 -6.62 25.38
C ILE A 69 -0.92 -7.65 26.22
N HIS A 70 -0.74 -7.63 27.55
CA HIS A 70 -1.42 -8.57 28.44
C HIS A 70 -2.90 -8.26 28.64
N ALA A 71 -3.35 -7.04 28.32
CA ALA A 71 -4.76 -6.67 28.33
C ALA A 71 -5.49 -7.00 27.01
N ILE A 72 -4.80 -7.46 25.97
CA ILE A 72 -5.44 -7.70 24.67
C ILE A 72 -6.23 -9.01 24.71
N ASP A 73 -7.52 -8.90 25.00
CA ASP A 73 -8.50 -9.98 24.93
C ASP A 73 -9.75 -9.55 24.14
N PHE A 74 -10.78 -10.41 24.11
CA PHE A 74 -12.05 -10.08 23.45
C PHE A 74 -12.71 -8.83 24.06
N GLY A 75 -12.67 -8.65 25.37
CA GLY A 75 -13.29 -7.53 26.07
C GLY A 75 -12.62 -6.20 25.73
N PHE A 76 -11.30 -6.19 25.60
CA PHE A 76 -10.55 -5.03 25.12
C PHE A 76 -10.93 -4.64 23.69
N VAL A 77 -10.95 -5.61 22.76
CA VAL A 77 -11.35 -5.34 21.36
C VAL A 77 -12.80 -4.89 21.29
N ALA A 78 -13.69 -5.54 22.05
CA ALA A 78 -15.11 -5.21 22.09
C ALA A 78 -15.37 -3.82 22.66
N GLY A 79 -14.70 -3.44 23.75
CA GLY A 79 -14.79 -2.09 24.31
C GLY A 79 -14.27 -1.04 23.33
N LYS A 80 -13.18 -1.32 22.62
CA LYS A 80 -12.63 -0.41 21.62
C LYS A 80 -13.57 -0.23 20.43
N TRP A 81 -14.08 -1.33 19.87
CA TRP A 81 -14.99 -1.31 18.72
C TRP A 81 -16.45 -0.99 19.09
N ALA A 82 -16.78 -0.81 20.37
CA ALA A 82 -18.06 -0.22 20.77
C ALA A 82 -18.15 1.27 20.40
N ASP A 83 -17.01 1.96 20.29
CA ASP A 83 -16.92 3.33 19.79
C ASP A 83 -16.62 3.33 18.27
N PRO A 84 -17.51 3.92 17.43
CA PRO A 84 -17.31 4.02 15.99
C PRO A 84 -16.00 4.67 15.57
N PHE A 85 -15.43 5.56 16.39
CA PHE A 85 -14.15 6.20 16.10
C PHE A 85 -13.05 5.18 15.82
N TRP A 86 -12.94 4.15 16.67
CA TRP A 86 -11.91 3.11 16.50
C TRP A 86 -12.19 2.15 15.35
N GLN A 87 -13.47 1.92 15.03
CA GLN A 87 -13.85 1.14 13.84
C GLN A 87 -13.35 1.84 12.57
N PHE A 88 -13.60 3.15 12.44
CA PHE A 88 -13.12 3.92 11.28
C PHE A 88 -11.59 4.08 11.28
N TRP A 89 -10.95 4.19 12.45
CA TRP A 89 -9.49 4.22 12.55
C TRP A 89 -8.86 2.93 12.02
N ASP A 90 -9.32 1.78 12.49
CA ASP A 90 -8.81 0.47 12.06
C ASP A 90 -9.20 0.17 10.60
N LEU A 91 -10.39 0.59 10.13
CA LEU A 91 -10.79 0.47 8.72
C LEU A 91 -9.89 1.30 7.79
N ALA A 92 -9.65 2.57 8.14
CA ALA A 92 -8.79 3.45 7.36
C ALA A 92 -7.37 2.88 7.28
N MET A 93 -6.84 2.37 8.40
CA MET A 93 -5.54 1.74 8.43
C MET A 93 -5.49 0.45 7.62
N LEU A 94 -6.50 -0.42 7.73
CA LEU A 94 -6.61 -1.64 6.93
C LEU A 94 -6.52 -1.32 5.44
N TRP A 95 -7.36 -0.41 4.95
CA TRP A 95 -7.40 -0.06 3.54
C TRP A 95 -6.11 0.63 3.08
N LEU A 96 -5.64 1.63 3.82
CA LEU A 96 -4.43 2.36 3.45
C LEU A 96 -3.19 1.47 3.52
N ALA A 97 -3.03 0.65 4.56
CA ALA A 97 -1.87 -0.22 4.72
C ALA A 97 -1.83 -1.31 3.66
N MET A 98 -2.98 -1.93 3.37
CA MET A 98 -3.06 -2.95 2.32
C MET A 98 -2.78 -2.35 0.94
N LEU A 99 -3.42 -1.23 0.58
CA LEU A 99 -3.19 -0.60 -0.73
C LEU A 99 -1.77 -0.03 -0.86
N HIS A 100 -1.20 0.53 0.21
CA HIS A 100 0.19 1.01 0.24
C HIS A 100 1.17 -0.16 0.09
N GLY A 101 1.00 -1.22 0.90
CA GLY A 101 1.80 -2.42 0.85
C GLY A 101 1.74 -3.10 -0.52
N THR A 102 0.54 -3.24 -1.09
CA THR A 102 0.35 -3.87 -2.40
C THR A 102 1.01 -3.09 -3.53
N ASN A 103 0.95 -1.76 -3.51
CA ASN A 103 1.66 -0.94 -4.48
C ASN A 103 3.19 -1.03 -4.31
N GLY A 104 3.68 -1.05 -3.07
CA GLY A 104 5.11 -1.24 -2.79
C GLY A 104 5.62 -2.61 -3.25
N VAL A 105 4.94 -3.69 -2.88
CA VAL A 105 5.30 -5.06 -3.26
C VAL A 105 5.17 -5.26 -4.77
N ARG A 106 4.19 -4.63 -5.43
CA ARG A 106 4.11 -4.62 -6.91
C ARG A 106 5.39 -4.06 -7.53
N THR A 107 5.94 -2.98 -7.00
CA THR A 107 7.22 -2.41 -7.48
C THR A 107 8.35 -3.40 -7.24
N ILE A 108 8.46 -3.98 -6.04
CA ILE A 108 9.47 -5.01 -5.73
C ILE A 108 9.36 -6.20 -6.71
N ILE A 109 8.15 -6.71 -6.97
CA ILE A 109 7.94 -7.82 -7.92
C ILE A 109 8.40 -7.42 -9.33
N ASN A 110 8.15 -6.18 -9.75
CA ASN A 110 8.60 -5.73 -11.07
C ASN A 110 10.13 -5.65 -11.16
N ASP A 111 10.80 -5.25 -10.08
CA ASP A 111 12.24 -5.01 -10.06
C ASP A 111 13.05 -6.30 -9.83
N TYR A 112 12.51 -7.26 -9.08
CA TYR A 112 13.23 -8.47 -8.67
C TYR A 112 12.82 -9.77 -9.40
N ALA A 113 11.62 -9.86 -9.98
CA ALA A 113 11.23 -11.06 -10.72
C ALA A 113 11.75 -10.98 -12.16
N GLU A 114 12.76 -11.78 -12.50
CA GLU A 114 13.37 -11.79 -13.84
C GLU A 114 12.44 -12.36 -14.93
N LYS A 115 11.75 -13.47 -14.63
CA LYS A 115 10.88 -14.18 -15.59
C LYS A 115 9.47 -13.57 -15.61
N ASP A 116 8.94 -13.36 -16.80
CA ASP A 116 7.59 -12.79 -16.98
C ASP A 116 6.49 -13.66 -16.36
N SER A 117 6.60 -14.99 -16.47
CA SER A 117 5.65 -15.92 -15.84
C SER A 117 5.66 -15.79 -14.31
N THR A 118 6.84 -15.72 -13.69
CA THR A 118 6.97 -15.52 -12.25
C THR A 118 6.37 -14.18 -11.81
N ARG A 119 6.67 -13.10 -12.55
CA ARG A 119 6.11 -11.77 -12.28
C ARG A 119 4.59 -11.75 -12.37
N PHE A 120 4.01 -12.47 -13.34
CA PHE A 120 2.56 -12.60 -13.52
C PHE A 120 1.91 -13.31 -12.32
N TRP A 121 2.41 -14.50 -11.96
CA TRP A 121 1.85 -15.27 -10.84
C TRP A 121 2.01 -14.57 -9.49
N LEU A 122 3.16 -13.94 -9.23
CA LEU A 122 3.37 -13.18 -8.01
C LEU A 122 2.36 -12.02 -7.86
N LYS A 123 2.05 -11.31 -8.96
CA LYS A 123 1.03 -10.26 -8.94
C LYS A 123 -0.38 -10.81 -8.70
N ILE A 124 -0.72 -11.95 -9.30
CA ILE A 124 -2.01 -12.60 -9.06
C ILE A 124 -2.16 -12.92 -7.58
N VAL A 125 -1.17 -13.60 -6.99
CA VAL A 125 -1.19 -13.96 -5.56
C VAL A 125 -1.28 -12.70 -4.69
N LEU A 126 -0.48 -11.68 -5.00
CA LEU A 126 -0.51 -10.42 -4.28
C LEU A 126 -1.90 -9.77 -4.29
N TYR A 127 -2.52 -9.62 -5.47
CA TYR A 127 -3.83 -8.99 -5.59
C TYR A 127 -4.95 -9.84 -4.98
N ALA A 128 -4.89 -11.16 -5.13
CA ALA A 128 -5.85 -12.08 -4.51
C ALA A 128 -5.77 -11.99 -2.98
N ALA A 129 -4.58 -12.09 -2.39
CA ALA A 129 -4.37 -11.95 -0.96
C ALA A 129 -4.83 -10.59 -0.44
N THR A 130 -4.51 -9.51 -1.17
CA THR A 130 -4.95 -8.14 -0.84
C THR A 130 -6.47 -8.05 -0.79
N ALA A 131 -7.15 -8.54 -1.82
CA ALA A 131 -8.61 -8.51 -1.90
C ALA A 131 -9.24 -9.33 -0.76
N VAL A 132 -8.74 -10.55 -0.51
CA VAL A 132 -9.24 -11.40 0.59
C VAL A 132 -9.08 -10.70 1.93
N ILE A 133 -7.91 -10.14 2.25
CA ILE A 133 -7.67 -9.47 3.53
C ILE A 133 -8.53 -8.22 3.69
N ILE A 134 -8.66 -7.39 2.65
CA ILE A 134 -9.50 -6.19 2.71
C ILE A 134 -10.97 -6.57 2.92
N ILE A 135 -11.50 -7.54 2.16
CA ILE A 135 -12.89 -7.97 2.27
C ILE A 135 -13.14 -8.59 3.64
N LEU A 136 -12.32 -9.58 4.04
CA LEU A 136 -12.48 -10.26 5.31
C LEU A 136 -12.33 -9.29 6.48
N GLY A 137 -11.32 -8.42 6.47
CA GLY A 137 -11.11 -7.44 7.53
C GLY A 137 -12.25 -6.43 7.62
N THR A 138 -12.75 -5.94 6.48
CA THR A 138 -13.91 -5.03 6.44
C THR A 138 -15.16 -5.72 6.97
N LEU A 139 -15.40 -6.98 6.59
CA LEU A 139 -16.50 -7.78 7.13
C LEU A 139 -16.37 -7.91 8.64
N VAL A 140 -15.22 -8.34 9.15
CA VAL A 140 -14.98 -8.48 10.59
C VAL A 140 -15.28 -7.19 11.34
N ILE A 141 -14.80 -6.03 10.87
CA ILE A 141 -15.06 -4.74 11.55
C ILE A 141 -16.56 -4.44 11.65
N PHE A 142 -17.33 -4.65 10.57
CA PHE A 142 -18.74 -4.26 10.53
C PHE A 142 -19.71 -5.35 11.01
N THR A 143 -19.30 -6.61 11.05
CA THR A 143 -20.13 -7.72 11.56
C THR A 143 -19.77 -8.12 12.98
N PHE A 144 -18.74 -7.51 13.58
CA PHE A 144 -18.37 -7.78 14.97
C PHE A 144 -19.46 -7.24 15.91
N ASN A 145 -19.95 -8.11 16.79
CA ASN A 145 -20.87 -7.72 17.85
C ASN A 145 -20.06 -7.48 19.15
N PRO A 146 -19.93 -6.24 19.64
CA PRO A 146 -19.25 -5.95 20.89
C PRO A 146 -20.04 -6.42 22.13
N CYS A 147 -21.33 -6.72 21.98
CA CYS A 147 -22.21 -7.17 23.06
C CYS A 147 -22.90 -8.50 22.70
N PRO A 148 -22.16 -9.62 22.60
CA PRO A 148 -22.77 -10.93 22.41
C PRO A 148 -23.48 -11.39 23.70
N LEU A 149 -24.58 -12.13 23.52
CA LEU A 149 -25.30 -12.76 24.63
C LEU A 149 -24.63 -14.09 25.01
N ASP A 150 -24.62 -14.42 26.30
CA ASP A 150 -24.21 -15.72 26.81
C ASP A 150 -25.29 -16.79 26.60
N VAL A 151 -25.02 -18.03 27.02
CA VAL A 151 -25.95 -19.17 26.90
C VAL A 151 -27.26 -18.98 27.68
N ASN A 152 -27.32 -18.01 28.59
CA ASN A 152 -28.47 -17.67 29.41
C ASN A 152 -29.18 -16.39 28.92
N GLY A 153 -28.73 -15.80 27.80
CA GLY A 153 -29.26 -14.54 27.26
C GLY A 153 -28.78 -13.28 27.99
N VAL A 154 -27.76 -13.40 28.85
CA VAL A 154 -27.13 -12.28 29.57
C VAL A 154 -25.98 -11.74 28.70
N PRO A 155 -25.88 -10.43 28.45
CA PRO A 155 -24.74 -9.85 27.74
C PRO A 155 -23.42 -10.26 28.43
N LEU A 156 -22.42 -10.68 27.64
CA LEU A 156 -21.09 -10.94 28.19
C LEU A 156 -20.57 -9.69 28.91
N PRO A 157 -19.93 -9.86 30.09
CA PRO A 157 -19.58 -8.74 30.95
C PRO A 157 -18.62 -7.77 30.25
N GLY A 158 -19.12 -6.56 30.01
CA GLY A 158 -18.37 -5.40 29.56
C GLY A 158 -19.15 -4.15 29.94
N GLY A 159 -18.58 -3.27 30.78
CA GLY A 159 -19.27 -2.08 31.30
C GLY A 159 -19.65 -1.01 30.25
N PHE A 160 -19.45 -1.32 28.98
CA PHE A 160 -19.72 -0.48 27.81
C PHE A 160 -20.98 -0.93 27.03
N CYS A 161 -21.55 -2.09 27.35
CA CYS A 161 -22.82 -2.53 26.77
C CYS A 161 -23.99 -1.93 27.56
N PRO A 162 -25.06 -1.44 26.90
CA PRO A 162 -26.26 -1.00 27.60
C PRO A 162 -26.85 -2.17 28.40
N ALA A 163 -27.25 -1.89 29.65
CA ALA A 163 -28.04 -2.83 30.42
C ALA A 163 -29.38 -3.06 29.69
N ALA A 164 -29.77 -4.34 29.54
CA ALA A 164 -31.03 -4.72 28.94
C ALA A 164 -32.23 -4.21 29.74
#